data_AF-A0A2K3JZS9-F1
#
_entry.id   AF-A0A2K3JZS9-F1
#
_cell.length_a   1.000
_cell.length_b   1.000
_cell.length_c   1.000
_cell.angle_alpha   90.00
_cell.angle_beta   90.00
_cell.angle_gamma   90.00
#
_symmetry.space_group_name_H-M   'P 1'
#
loop_
_entity.id
_entity.type
_entity.pdbx_description
1 polymer ?
#
loop_
_entity_poly.entity_id
_entity_poly.type
_entity_poly.pdbx_seq_one_letter_code
_entity_poly.pdbx_strand_id
1 'polypeptide(L)'
;MARNKVKNALRLFQVVSRKLLQEAEAKAKSNEKERRRFDLQAEKILKEKGNYVNEGDKILGSVPGVVVGDEFQYRIELNGAILMN
;
A
#
# COMPACT_ATOMS: atom_id res chain seq x y z
N MET A 1 -3.97 9.67 17.04
CA MET A 1 -2.59 9.25 16.66
C MET A 1 -2.61 8.12 15.62
N ALA A 2 -3.08 6.90 15.93
CA ALA A 2 -3.06 5.76 14.99
C ALA A 2 -3.80 6.00 13.67
N ARG A 3 -5.00 6.61 13.73
CA ARG A 3 -5.79 6.97 12.53
C ARG A 3 -5.04 7.80 11.50
N ASN A 4 -4.28 8.80 11.94
CA ASN A 4 -3.50 9.65 11.04
C ASN A 4 -2.34 8.88 10.43
N LYS A 5 -1.69 7.99 11.20
CA LYS A 5 -0.63 7.12 10.68
C LYS A 5 -1.15 6.19 9.57
N VAL A 6 -2.29 5.52 9.83
CA VAL A 6 -2.98 4.67 8.83
C VAL A 6 -3.32 5.46 7.56
N LYS A 7 -3.97 6.62 7.70
CA LYS A 7 -4.33 7.46 6.55
C LYS A 7 -3.12 7.95 5.76
N ASN A 8 -2.04 8.31 6.45
CA ASN A 8 -0.80 8.77 5.80
C ASN A 8 -0.11 7.61 5.06
N ALA A 9 -0.06 6.42 5.64
CA ALA A 9 0.49 5.22 4.99
C ALA A 9 -0.31 4.85 3.72
N LEU A 10 -1.64 4.82 3.80
CA LEU A 10 -2.55 4.63 2.65
C LEU A 10 -2.27 5.65 1.54
N ARG A 11 -2.23 6.93 1.91
CA ARG A 11 -2.01 8.00 0.94
C ARG A 11 -0.65 7.88 0.27
N LEU A 12 0.39 7.55 1.03
CA LEU A 12 1.73 7.34 0.49
C LEU A 12 1.76 6.14 -0.46
N PHE A 13 1.17 5.02 -0.07
CA PHE A 13 1.06 3.83 -0.90
C PHE A 13 0.40 4.16 -2.25
N GLN A 14 -0.76 4.81 -2.22
CA GLN A 14 -1.49 5.17 -3.43
C GLN A 14 -0.72 6.16 -4.32
N VAL A 15 0.00 7.12 -3.72
CA VAL A 15 0.86 8.06 -4.47
C VAL A 15 1.99 7.31 -5.17
N VAL A 16 2.67 6.40 -4.48
CA VAL A 16 3.76 5.60 -5.06
C VAL A 16 3.23 4.68 -6.16
N SER A 17 2.15 3.95 -5.91
CA SER A 17 1.49 3.07 -6.90
C SER A 17 1.12 3.84 -8.16
N ARG A 18 0.51 5.03 -8.03
CA ARG A 18 0.16 5.89 -9.17
C ARG A 18 1.39 6.38 -9.93
N LYS A 19 2.46 6.76 -9.22
CA LYS A 19 3.69 7.23 -9.86
C LYS A 19 4.36 6.13 -10.68
N LEU A 20 4.45 4.91 -10.14
CA LEU A 20 5.00 3.75 -10.85
C LEU A 20 4.19 3.41 -12.11
N LEU A 21 2.86 3.48 -12.03
CA LEU A 21 1.98 3.30 -13.17
C LEU A 21 2.23 4.36 -14.25
N GLN A 22 2.24 5.64 -13.87
CA GLN A 22 2.49 6.75 -14.80
C GLN A 22 3.86 6.63 -15.51
N GLU A 23 4.91 6.28 -14.77
CA GLU A 23 6.25 6.07 -15.34
C GLU A 23 6.28 4.89 -16.32
N ALA A 24 5.48 3.84 -16.07
CA ALA A 24 5.38 2.72 -16.98
C ALA A 24 4.56 3.07 -18.24
N GLU A 25 3.49 3.85 -18.10
CA GLU A 25 2.67 4.34 -19.21
C GLU A 25 3.44 5.32 -20.12
N ALA A 26 4.35 6.12 -19.54
CA ALA A 26 5.19 7.06 -20.27
C ALA A 26 6.30 6.39 -21.08
N LYS A 27 6.72 5.16 -20.73
CA LYS A 27 7.69 4.39 -21.51
C LYS A 27 7.00 3.79 -22.73
N ALA A 28 7.60 3.95 -23.91
CA ALA A 28 7.08 3.37 -25.15
C ALA A 28 6.76 1.89 -24.95
N LYS A 29 5.60 1.45 -25.46
CA LYS A 29 5.06 0.08 -25.29
C LYS A 29 6.12 -0.95 -25.63
N SER A 30 6.87 -1.41 -24.63
CA SER A 30 7.59 -2.68 -24.75
C SER A 30 6.52 -3.73 -25.01
N ASN A 31 6.75 -4.62 -25.98
CA ASN A 31 5.82 -5.69 -26.40
C ASN A 31 5.43 -6.67 -25.29
N GLU A 32 5.87 -6.41 -24.07
CA GLU A 32 5.57 -7.18 -22.89
C GLU A 32 4.24 -6.72 -22.29
N LYS A 33 3.21 -7.55 -22.50
CA LYS A 33 2.03 -7.63 -21.63
C LYS A 33 2.41 -8.11 -20.22
N GLU A 34 3.51 -7.61 -19.67
CA GLU A 34 3.85 -7.89 -18.28
C GLU A 34 2.80 -7.18 -17.42
N ARG A 35 1.98 -7.98 -16.75
CA ARG A 35 1.12 -7.53 -15.65
C ARG A 35 2.03 -7.00 -14.55
N ARG A 36 2.47 -5.74 -14.67
CA ARG A 36 3.30 -5.09 -13.66
C ARG A 36 2.41 -4.79 -12.45
N ARG A 37 2.57 -5.60 -11.41
CA ARG A 37 1.94 -5.42 -10.09
C ARG A 37 2.57 -4.22 -9.39
N PHE A 38 2.25 -3.01 -9.85
CA PHE A 38 2.76 -1.75 -9.26
C PHE A 38 2.36 -1.60 -7.79
N ASP A 39 1.25 -2.22 -7.39
CA ASP A 39 0.81 -2.34 -6.01
C ASP A 39 1.84 -3.08 -5.13
N LEU A 40 2.42 -4.19 -5.63
CA LEU A 40 3.47 -4.92 -4.90
C LEU A 40 4.81 -4.18 -4.90
N GLN A 41 5.12 -3.42 -5.96
CA GLN A 41 6.32 -2.59 -5.99
C GLN A 41 6.23 -1.43 -5.00
N ALA A 42 5.07 -0.77 -4.92
CA ALA A 42 4.80 0.27 -3.94
C ALA A 42 4.87 -0.27 -2.50
N GLU A 43 4.29 -1.45 -2.25
CA GLU A 43 4.40 -2.15 -0.97
C GLU A 43 5.87 -2.28 -0.55
N LYS A 44 6.71 -2.85 -1.43
CA LYS A 44 8.14 -3.06 -1.17
C LYS A 44 8.87 -1.75 -0.84
N ILE A 45 8.64 -0.70 -1.63
CA ILE A 45 9.25 0.63 -1.39
C ILE A 45 8.84 1.19 -0.03
N LEU A 46 7.58 1.04 0.38
CA LEU A 46 7.15 1.52 1.68
C LEU A 46 7.74 0.69 2.83
N LYS A 47 7.93 -0.63 2.65
CA LYS A 47 8.57 -1.52 3.66
C LYS A 47 10.00 -1.07 3.91
N GLU A 48 10.77 -0.89 2.85
CA GLU A 48 12.17 -0.45 2.91
C GLU A 48 12.33 0.92 3.59
N LYS A 49 11.29 1.78 3.54
CA LYS A 49 11.30 3.11 4.16
C LYS A 49 10.71 3.16 5.58
N GLY A 50 10.27 2.03 6.14
CA GLY A 50 9.68 1.98 7.48
C GLY A 50 8.38 2.77 7.64
N ASN A 51 7.62 2.95 6.55
CA ASN A 51 6.36 3.71 6.57
C ASN A 51 5.12 2.86 6.92
N TYR A 52 5.36 1.73 7.59
CA TYR A 52 4.36 0.75 7.92
C TYR A 52 3.78 1.01 9.31
N VAL A 53 2.53 0.59 9.49
CA VAL A 53 1.80 0.75 10.74
C VAL A 53 1.30 -0.62 11.18
N ASN A 54 1.14 -0.81 12.48
CA ASN A 54 0.66 -2.07 13.06
C ASN A 54 1.55 -3.27 12.67
N GLU A 55 2.87 -3.07 12.61
CA GLU A 55 3.85 -4.15 12.45
C GLU A 55 3.88 -5.02 13.71
N GLY A 56 3.99 -6.34 13.55
CA GLY A 56 4.04 -7.31 14.65
C GLY A 56 3.10 -8.49 14.45
N ASP A 57 2.74 -9.16 15.55
CA ASP A 57 1.84 -10.31 15.57
C ASP A 57 0.42 -9.95 15.14
N LYS A 58 -0.32 -10.93 14.63
CA LYS A 58 -1.72 -10.79 14.23
C LYS A 58 -2.58 -10.17 15.35
N ILE A 59 -3.35 -9.13 15.02
CA ILE A 59 -4.31 -8.46 15.90
C ILE A 59 -5.62 -9.22 15.80
N LEU A 60 -6.12 -9.64 16.95
CA LEU A 60 -7.47 -10.12 17.10
C LEU A 60 -8.39 -8.95 17.45
N GLY A 61 -9.46 -8.74 16.68
CA GLY A 61 -10.46 -7.70 16.94
C GLY A 61 -10.19 -6.40 16.20
N SER A 62 -10.43 -5.26 16.86
CA SER A 62 -10.33 -3.94 16.23
C SER A 62 -8.87 -3.56 15.96
N VAL A 63 -8.56 -3.21 14.70
CA VAL A 63 -7.20 -2.78 14.33
C VAL A 63 -7.02 -1.27 14.56
N PRO A 64 -5.98 -0.84 15.31
CA PRO A 64 -5.77 0.58 15.61
C PRO A 64 -5.68 1.46 14.36
N GLY A 65 -6.56 2.45 14.30
CA GLY A 65 -6.59 3.44 13.22
C GLY A 65 -7.43 3.04 12.00
N VAL A 66 -7.99 1.83 11.97
CA VAL A 66 -8.97 1.39 10.98
C VAL A 66 -10.38 1.41 11.57
N VAL A 67 -11.34 1.90 10.79
CA VAL A 67 -12.74 2.03 11.20
C VAL A 67 -13.67 1.39 10.17
N VAL A 68 -14.87 1.02 10.61
CA VAL A 68 -15.91 0.50 9.72
C VAL A 68 -16.20 1.53 8.62
N GLY A 69 -16.24 1.06 7.38
CA GLY A 69 -16.42 1.91 6.20
C GLY A 69 -15.13 2.44 5.58
N ASP A 70 -13.95 2.11 6.12
CA ASP A 70 -12.71 2.33 5.39
C ASP A 70 -12.66 1.48 4.13
N GLU A 71 -12.28 2.12 3.02
CA GLU A 71 -12.16 1.49 1.71
C GLU A 71 -10.69 1.30 1.34
N PHE A 72 -10.42 0.18 0.68
CA PHE A 72 -9.10 -0.23 0.22
C PHE A 72 -9.18 -0.63 -1.25
N GLN A 73 -8.26 -0.12 -2.05
CA GLN A 73 -8.27 -0.37 -3.51
C GLN A 73 -7.60 -1.68 -3.86
N TYR A 74 -6.56 -2.06 -3.10
CA TYR A 74 -5.78 -3.27 -3.34
C TYR A 74 -5.75 -4.14 -2.10
N ARG A 75 -5.78 -5.47 -2.28
CA ARG A 75 -5.62 -6.41 -1.16
C ARG A 75 -4.31 -6.21 -0.41
N ILE A 76 -3.25 -5.76 -1.09
CA ILE A 76 -1.96 -5.50 -0.44
C ILE A 76 -2.00 -4.30 0.52
N GLU A 77 -3.02 -3.43 0.44
CA GLU A 77 -3.22 -2.39 1.45
C GLU A 77 -3.65 -3.00 2.80
N LEU A 78 -4.23 -4.20 2.80
CA LEU A 78 -4.55 -4.96 4.00
C LEU A 78 -3.28 -5.65 4.56
N ASN A 79 -2.48 -6.30 3.72
CA ASN A 79 -1.31 -7.07 4.18
C ASN A 79 -0.05 -6.23 4.45
N GLY A 80 0.14 -5.19 3.64
CA GLY A 80 1.35 -4.39 3.63
C GLY A 80 1.14 -3.12 4.43
N ALA A 81 0.40 -2.17 3.89
CA ALA A 81 0.50 -0.81 4.39
C ALA A 81 -0.31 -0.50 5.67
N ILE A 82 -1.29 -1.33 6.10
CA ILE A 82 -2.25 -0.90 7.16
C ILE A 82 -2.66 -1.97 8.18
N LEU A 83 -2.71 -3.26 7.85
CA LEU A 83 -3.46 -4.23 8.67
C LEU A 83 -2.72 -5.53 9.00
N MET A 84 -1.41 -5.46 9.19
CA MET A 84 -0.54 -6.52 9.74
C MET A 84 -0.01 -7.57 8.77
N ASN A 85 1.06 -8.23 9.23
CA ASN A 85 1.76 -9.34 8.60
C ASN A 85 1.07 -10.70 8.88
#